data_AF-A0A4R5BIS0-F1
#
_entry.id   AF-A0A4R5BIS0-F1
#
_cell.length_a   1.000
_cell.length_b   1.000
_cell.length_c   1.000
_cell.angle_alpha   90.00
_cell.angle_beta   90.00
_cell.angle_gamma   90.00
#
_symmetry.space_group_name_H-M   'P 1'
#
loop_
_entity.id
_entity.type
_entity.pdbx_description
1 polymer ?
#
loop_
_entity_poly.entity_id
_entity_poly.type
_entity_poly.pdbx_seq_one_letter_code
_entity_poly.pdbx_strand_id
1 'polypeptide(L)'
;MRFRRLVAIGVLLTALGLLAGCGAGAPNREQRARVEVAVLDDGGALVDLYAAGRLESDAEVRALAGRVARRLFPRAADVRVRTTEGRGTAFARAEIDRAYRTGRTPSLHIDTSGALRELTARGFDDTAVKLRLPPVPATSAQPSPARLRKNAPAPVVDIAMRPEPKRWYGAMALPVLGAAGVVLGFFVRRRSIALPSAGVAVVTAVLSVTLSAGRQGANLGVAGKLGGTALDVASVAPLTAVPIGLPAAMLLVTVAVRWFHKPVAHQPEMRPRDTGVFW
;
A
#
# COMPACT_ATOMS: atom_id res chain seq x y z
N MET A 1 -65.67 21.90 24.62
CA MET A 1 -64.47 22.64 24.15
C MET A 1 -63.22 22.57 25.06
N ARG A 2 -63.23 21.89 26.23
CA ARG A 2 -62.10 21.93 27.19
C ARG A 2 -61.03 20.83 27.01
N PHE A 3 -61.38 19.67 26.47
CA PHE A 3 -60.46 18.53 26.37
C PHE A 3 -59.41 18.67 25.25
N ARG A 4 -59.81 19.20 24.08
CA ARG A 4 -58.89 19.42 22.94
C ARG A 4 -57.77 20.43 23.24
N ARG A 5 -58.06 21.46 24.07
CA ARG A 5 -57.04 22.44 24.49
C ARG A 5 -56.02 21.84 25.45
N LEU A 6 -56.45 20.96 26.36
CA LEU A 6 -55.53 20.27 27.29
C LEU A 6 -54.60 19.31 26.56
N VAL A 7 -55.10 18.57 25.56
CA VAL A 7 -54.27 17.68 24.72
C VAL A 7 -53.24 18.49 23.91
N ALA A 8 -53.64 19.63 23.34
CA ALA A 8 -52.71 20.48 22.59
C ALA A 8 -51.59 21.06 23.47
N ILE A 9 -51.91 21.48 24.69
CA ILE A 9 -50.92 21.97 25.67
C ILE A 9 -49.99 20.84 26.10
N GLY A 10 -50.54 19.64 26.34
CA GLY A 10 -49.74 18.45 26.66
C GLY A 10 -48.73 18.12 25.56
N VAL A 11 -49.17 18.04 24.30
CA VAL A 11 -48.29 17.75 23.16
C VAL A 11 -47.22 18.82 22.98
N LEU A 12 -47.58 20.10 23.17
CA LEU A 12 -46.62 21.21 23.08
C LEU A 12 -45.54 21.13 24.16
N LEU A 13 -45.92 20.80 25.40
CA LEU A 13 -44.99 20.63 26.51
C LEU A 13 -44.08 19.40 26.32
N THR A 14 -44.60 18.29 25.80
CA THR A 14 -43.79 17.11 25.46
C THR A 14 -42.81 17.40 24.32
N ALA A 15 -43.25 18.16 23.31
CA ALA A 15 -42.38 18.59 22.21
C ALA A 15 -41.27 19.55 22.67
N LEU A 16 -41.58 20.48 23.57
CA LEU A 16 -40.60 21.37 24.21
C LEU A 16 -39.62 20.60 25.11
N GLY A 17 -40.09 19.59 25.84
CA GLY A 17 -39.24 18.70 26.65
C GLY A 17 -38.27 17.87 25.79
N LEU A 18 -38.71 17.38 24.63
CA LEU A 18 -37.86 16.67 23.67
C LEU A 18 -36.82 17.59 23.00
N LEU A 19 -37.18 18.86 22.72
CA LEU A 19 -36.25 19.85 22.19
C LEU A 19 -35.20 20.30 23.23
N ALA A 20 -35.60 20.44 24.50
CA ALA A 20 -34.66 20.74 25.58
C ALA A 20 -33.76 19.54 25.92
N GLY A 21 -34.25 18.31 25.76
CA GLY A 21 -33.47 17.07 25.95
C GLY A 21 -32.40 16.82 24.89
N CYS A 22 -32.53 17.38 23.69
CA CYS A 22 -31.48 17.33 22.64
C CYS A 22 -30.30 18.29 22.90
N GLY A 23 -30.36 19.12 23.94
CA GLY A 23 -29.27 20.00 24.37
C GLY A 23 -28.33 19.37 25.40
N ALA A 24 -28.51 18.10 25.76
CA ALA A 24 -27.59 17.38 26.63
C ALA A 24 -26.24 17.26 25.90
N GLY A 25 -25.32 18.17 26.25
CA GLY A 25 -23.98 18.24 25.71
C GLY A 25 -23.37 16.85 25.67
N ALA A 26 -22.99 16.43 24.45
CA ALA A 26 -22.36 15.14 24.24
C ALA A 26 -21.27 14.94 25.31
N PRO A 27 -21.20 13.77 25.97
CA PRO A 27 -20.22 13.51 27.01
C PRO A 27 -18.85 13.92 26.49
N ASN A 28 -18.05 14.57 27.35
CA ASN A 28 -16.74 15.11 27.02
C ASN A 28 -15.93 14.06 26.27
N ARG A 29 -15.95 14.11 24.93
CA ARG A 29 -15.36 13.05 24.10
C ARG A 29 -13.87 13.07 24.42
N GLU A 30 -13.37 11.95 24.95
CA GLU A 30 -11.94 11.76 25.14
C GLU A 30 -11.24 12.15 23.84
N GLN A 31 -10.32 13.12 23.94
CA GLN A 31 -9.57 13.56 22.78
C GLN A 31 -8.61 12.46 22.39
N ARG A 32 -8.78 11.92 21.19
CA ARG A 32 -7.94 10.84 20.66
C ARG A 32 -7.31 11.30 19.37
N ALA A 33 -6.01 11.12 19.27
CA ALA A 33 -5.28 11.34 18.04
C ALA A 33 -4.59 10.05 17.58
N ARG A 34 -4.45 9.92 16.27
CA ARG A 34 -3.64 8.90 15.62
C ARG A 34 -2.77 9.59 14.59
N VAL A 35 -1.48 9.32 14.64
CA VAL A 35 -0.50 9.82 13.69
C VAL A 35 0.01 8.63 12.90
N GLU A 36 -0.19 8.63 11.59
CA GLU A 36 0.48 7.69 10.70
C GLU A 36 1.64 8.40 10.01
N VAL A 37 2.84 7.84 10.15
CA VAL A 37 4.05 8.30 9.47
C VAL A 37 4.39 7.27 8.41
N ALA A 38 4.34 7.65 7.14
CA ALA A 38 4.77 6.81 6.03
C ALA A 38 6.06 7.40 5.43
N VAL A 39 7.17 6.70 5.59
CA VAL A 39 8.43 7.06 4.96
C VAL A 39 8.40 6.53 3.53
N LEU A 40 8.67 7.41 2.56
CA LEU A 40 8.64 7.11 1.14
C LEU A 40 10.01 6.62 0.65
N ASP A 41 10.01 5.96 -0.50
CA ASP A 41 11.23 5.42 -1.11
C ASP A 41 12.05 6.47 -1.87
N ASP A 42 11.51 7.64 -2.16
CA ASP A 42 12.21 8.76 -2.81
C ASP A 42 12.98 9.68 -1.84
N GLY A 43 12.93 9.40 -0.54
CA GLY A 43 13.48 10.27 0.50
C GLY A 43 12.45 11.12 1.22
N GLY A 44 11.20 11.17 0.75
CA GLY A 44 10.11 11.92 1.37
C GLY A 44 9.46 11.20 2.56
N ALA A 45 8.52 11.89 3.20
CA ALA A 45 7.62 11.28 4.18
C ALA A 45 6.23 11.93 4.16
N LEU A 46 5.22 11.15 4.54
CA LEU A 46 3.85 11.60 4.77
C LEU A 46 3.52 11.44 6.25
N VAL A 47 2.93 12.47 6.84
CA VAL A 47 2.42 12.46 8.22
C VAL A 47 0.93 12.74 8.17
N ASP A 48 0.14 11.72 8.44
CA ASP A 48 -1.31 11.79 8.47
C ASP A 48 -1.78 11.91 9.93
N LEU A 49 -2.38 13.04 10.27
CA LEU A 49 -2.96 13.31 11.59
C LEU A 49 -4.47 13.13 11.56
N TYR A 50 -4.93 12.08 12.22
CA TYR A 50 -6.34 11.84 12.53
C TYR A 50 -6.59 12.33 13.95
N ALA A 51 -7.36 13.41 14.11
CA ALA A 51 -7.69 13.97 15.40
C ALA A 51 -9.20 13.95 15.61
N ALA A 52 -9.66 13.28 16.65
CA ALA A 52 -11.04 13.32 17.12
C ALA A 52 -11.07 14.06 18.47
N GLY A 53 -11.65 15.26 18.50
CA GLY A 53 -11.65 16.08 19.72
C GLY A 53 -12.07 17.53 19.47
N ARG A 54 -11.67 18.40 20.40
CA ARG A 54 -12.00 19.84 20.42
C ARG A 54 -11.08 20.66 19.49
N LEU A 55 -11.09 20.35 18.20
CA LEU A 55 -10.51 21.21 17.18
C LEU A 55 -11.67 21.91 16.47
N GLU A 56 -11.61 23.24 16.40
CA GLU A 56 -12.75 24.07 15.99
C GLU A 56 -12.88 24.14 14.46
N SER A 57 -11.82 23.82 13.72
CA SER A 57 -11.82 23.86 12.26
C SER A 57 -10.74 22.97 11.62
N ASP A 58 -10.93 22.62 10.36
CA ASP A 58 -9.93 21.94 9.53
C ASP A 58 -8.61 22.72 9.41
N ALA A 59 -8.68 24.05 9.49
CA ALA A 59 -7.49 24.90 9.50
C ALA A 59 -6.64 24.66 10.75
N GLU A 60 -7.27 24.46 11.91
CA GLU A 60 -6.55 24.11 13.14
C GLU A 60 -5.92 22.72 13.05
N VAL A 61 -6.63 21.73 12.49
CA VAL A 61 -6.09 20.38 12.29
C VAL A 61 -4.86 20.43 11.37
N ARG A 62 -4.93 21.19 10.26
CA ARG A 62 -3.79 21.40 9.36
C ARG A 62 -2.62 22.10 10.05
N ALA A 63 -2.89 23.16 10.81
CA ALA A 63 -1.84 23.87 11.55
C ALA A 63 -1.16 22.95 12.58
N LEU A 64 -1.93 22.12 13.28
CA LEU A 64 -1.42 21.14 14.22
C LEU A 64 -0.59 20.06 13.50
N ALA A 65 -1.08 19.49 12.40
CA ALA A 65 -0.35 18.51 11.60
C ALA A 65 0.98 19.08 11.09
N GLY A 66 1.00 20.32 10.61
CA GLY A 66 2.22 20.99 10.18
C GLY A 66 3.23 21.21 11.31
N ARG A 67 2.77 21.56 12.52
CA ARG A 67 3.65 21.66 13.71
C ARG A 67 4.20 20.29 14.10
N VAL A 68 3.33 19.29 14.20
CA VAL A 68 3.72 17.89 14.51
C VAL A 68 4.75 17.38 13.50
N ALA A 69 4.51 17.55 12.20
CA ALA A 69 5.42 17.13 11.13
C ALA A 69 6.80 17.80 11.24
N ARG A 70 6.86 19.11 11.47
CA ARG A 70 8.13 19.84 11.68
C ARG A 70 8.88 19.38 12.92
N ARG A 71 8.18 18.96 13.98
CA ARG A 71 8.81 18.40 15.18
C ARG A 71 9.36 17.00 14.94
N LEU A 72 8.63 16.15 14.20
CA LEU A 72 9.06 14.80 13.85
C LEU A 72 10.28 14.81 12.92
N PHE A 73 10.34 15.78 11.99
CA PHE A 73 11.38 15.90 10.97
C PHE A 73 12.04 17.29 11.02
N PRO A 74 12.87 17.57 12.05
CA PRO A 74 13.45 18.90 12.24
C PRO A 74 14.43 19.31 11.13
N ARG A 75 14.94 18.35 10.35
CA ARG A 75 15.87 18.56 9.24
C ARG A 75 15.19 18.67 7.87
N ALA A 76 13.87 18.52 7.80
CA ALA A 76 13.15 18.66 6.54
C ALA A 76 13.19 20.10 6.05
N ALA A 77 13.43 20.28 4.75
CA ALA A 77 13.51 21.60 4.15
C ALA A 77 12.13 22.23 3.96
N ASP A 78 11.16 21.43 3.49
CA ASP A 78 9.81 21.87 3.17
C ASP A 78 8.76 20.91 3.73
N VAL A 79 7.68 21.48 4.27
CA VAL A 79 6.50 20.75 4.75
C VAL A 79 5.24 21.38 4.16
N ARG A 80 4.52 20.63 3.33
CA ARG A 80 3.25 21.05 2.72
C ARG A 80 2.10 20.35 3.39
N VAL A 81 1.07 21.08 3.80
CA VAL A 81 -0.06 20.48 4.54
C VAL A 81 -1.36 20.68 3.78
N ARG A 82 -2.11 19.60 3.60
CA ARG A 82 -3.43 19.60 2.99
C ARG A 82 -4.41 18.77 3.81
N THR A 83 -5.68 19.15 3.76
CA THR A 83 -6.75 18.28 4.27
C THR A 83 -7.03 17.22 3.20
N THR A 84 -7.25 15.99 3.61
CA THR A 84 -7.56 14.86 2.73
C THR A 84 -8.59 13.97 3.40
N GLU A 85 -9.34 13.22 2.60
CA GLU A 85 -10.29 12.24 3.11
C GLU A 85 -9.78 10.83 2.85
N GLY A 86 -9.94 9.95 3.85
CA GLY A 86 -9.52 8.56 3.75
C GLY A 86 -10.48 7.68 4.52
N ARG A 87 -11.05 6.67 3.84
CA ARG A 87 -12.05 5.76 4.42
C ARG A 87 -13.22 6.50 5.09
N GLY A 88 -13.65 7.62 4.49
CA GLY A 88 -14.76 8.45 4.98
C GLY A 88 -14.43 9.31 6.20
N THR A 89 -13.16 9.44 6.60
CA THR A 89 -12.72 10.33 7.69
C THR A 89 -11.78 11.40 7.13
N ALA A 90 -12.07 12.67 7.41
CA ALA A 90 -11.18 13.77 7.10
C ALA A 90 -9.96 13.75 8.02
N PHE A 91 -8.78 14.01 7.47
CA PHE A 91 -7.52 14.10 8.20
C PHE A 91 -6.61 15.13 7.55
N ALA A 92 -5.64 15.64 8.32
CA ALA A 92 -4.62 16.52 7.77
C ALA A 92 -3.39 15.69 7.39
N ARG A 93 -2.97 15.80 6.13
CA ARG A 93 -1.74 15.21 5.60
C ARG A 93 -0.67 16.27 5.47
N ALA A 94 0.46 16.06 6.13
CA ALA A 94 1.68 16.82 5.92
C ALA A 94 2.65 16.01 5.05
N GLU A 95 3.04 16.57 3.92
CA GLU A 95 4.00 16.03 2.97
C GLU A 95 5.35 16.69 3.22
N ILE A 96 6.38 15.87 3.36
CA ILE A 96 7.70 16.27 3.78
C ILE A 96 8.67 15.91 2.67
N ASP A 97 9.28 16.93 2.08
CA ASP A 97 10.30 16.74 1.07
C ASP A 97 11.63 16.44 1.75
N ARG A 98 12.33 15.39 1.29
CA ARG A 98 13.65 14.98 1.81
C ARG A 98 13.68 14.78 3.34
N ALA A 99 12.73 14.02 3.86
CA ALA A 99 12.72 13.55 5.25
C ALA A 99 14.01 12.82 5.64
N TYR A 100 14.64 12.12 4.70
CA TYR A 100 15.98 11.56 4.84
C TYR A 100 16.78 11.69 3.53
N ARG A 101 18.10 11.54 3.64
CA ARG A 101 18.98 11.52 2.47
C ARG A 101 19.06 10.11 1.91
N THR A 102 18.64 9.93 0.66
CA THR A 102 18.79 8.67 -0.08
C THR A 102 20.27 8.37 -0.35
N GLY A 103 20.62 7.09 -0.49
CA GLY A 103 22.00 6.66 -0.71
C GLY A 103 22.27 5.22 -0.31
N ARG A 104 23.55 4.83 -0.18
CA ARG A 104 23.94 3.44 0.14
C ARG A 104 23.60 3.02 1.57
N THR A 105 23.64 3.96 2.50
CA THR A 105 23.37 3.74 3.93
C THR A 105 22.46 4.85 4.45
N PRO A 106 21.21 4.93 3.95
CA PRO A 106 20.29 5.97 4.37
C PRO A 106 19.86 5.72 5.82
N SER A 107 19.85 6.79 6.60
CA SER A 107 19.41 6.79 7.98
C SER A 107 18.37 7.87 8.20
N LEU A 108 17.35 7.54 8.98
CA LEU A 108 16.30 8.46 9.38
C LEU A 108 16.23 8.51 10.91
N HIS A 109 16.13 9.72 11.43
CA HIS A 109 15.93 10.00 12.86
C HIS A 109 14.57 10.68 13.02
N ILE A 110 13.69 10.10 13.84
CA ILE A 110 12.38 10.65 14.15
C ILE A 110 12.33 10.91 15.66
N ASP A 111 12.24 12.18 16.04
CA ASP A 111 12.04 12.59 17.42
C ASP A 111 10.56 12.89 17.67
N THR A 112 9.89 12.02 18.42
CA THR A 112 8.47 12.21 18.75
C THR A 112 8.24 13.10 19.98
N SER A 113 9.29 13.53 20.69
CA SER A 113 9.15 14.34 21.91
C SER A 113 8.52 15.70 21.65
N GLY A 114 8.89 16.36 20.54
CA GLY A 114 8.28 17.60 20.11
C GLY A 114 6.83 17.41 19.71
N ALA A 115 6.52 16.34 18.98
CA ALA A 115 5.15 16.01 18.58
C ALA A 115 4.24 15.71 19.78
N LEU A 116 4.72 14.93 20.75
CA LEU A 116 4.00 14.64 21.99
C LEU A 116 3.67 15.94 22.74
N ARG A 117 4.64 16.84 22.91
CA ARG A 117 4.41 18.13 23.59
C ARG A 117 3.31 18.96 22.90
N GLU A 118 3.34 19.06 21.58
CA GLU A 118 2.34 19.80 20.80
C GLU A 118 0.94 19.17 20.91
N LEU A 119 0.86 17.84 20.90
CA LEU A 119 -0.40 17.11 21.01
C LEU A 119 -0.99 17.21 22.42
N THR A 120 -0.19 16.99 23.45
CA THR A 120 -0.59 17.13 24.86
C THR A 120 -1.01 18.56 25.20
N ALA A 121 -0.32 19.57 24.65
CA ALA A 121 -0.71 20.97 24.82
C ALA A 121 -2.12 21.29 24.26
N ARG A 122 -2.62 20.47 23.34
CA ARG A 122 -3.97 20.57 22.77
C ARG A 122 -4.99 19.64 23.45
N GLY A 123 -4.57 18.85 24.43
CA GLY A 123 -5.43 17.92 25.18
C GLY A 123 -5.43 16.47 24.67
N PHE A 124 -4.57 16.14 23.70
CA PHE A 124 -4.40 14.77 23.22
C PHE A 124 -3.37 14.01 24.09
N ASP A 125 -3.86 13.40 25.17
CA ASP A 125 -3.01 12.76 26.18
C ASP A 125 -2.59 11.31 25.83
N ASP A 126 -3.34 10.61 24.98
CA ASP A 126 -2.98 9.29 24.40
C ASP A 126 -3.09 9.35 22.88
N THR A 127 -1.95 9.25 22.20
CA THR A 127 -1.87 9.27 20.73
C THR A 127 -1.21 8.00 20.21
N ALA A 128 -1.87 7.30 19.29
CA ALA A 128 -1.29 6.15 18.61
C ALA A 128 -0.41 6.61 17.43
N VAL A 129 0.84 6.15 17.38
CA VAL A 129 1.77 6.41 16.28
C VAL A 129 2.04 5.14 15.50
N LYS A 130 1.72 5.15 14.22
CA LYS A 130 2.04 4.04 13.31
C LYS A 130 3.08 4.51 12.31
N LEU A 131 4.25 3.90 12.39
CA LEU A 131 5.33 4.10 11.42
C LEU A 131 5.28 3.02 10.34
N ARG A 132 5.25 3.42 9.08
CA ARG A 132 5.39 2.57 7.90
C ARG A 132 6.69 2.92 7.20
N LEU A 133 7.51 1.91 6.94
CA LEU A 133 8.78 2.05 6.25
C LEU A 133 8.68 1.54 4.82
N PRO A 134 9.56 2.03 3.91
CA PRO A 134 9.71 1.42 2.60
C PRO A 134 10.03 -0.07 2.77
N PRO A 135 9.63 -0.93 1.82
CA PRO A 135 9.86 -2.38 1.88
C PRO A 135 11.32 -2.76 1.56
N VAL A 136 12.28 -2.13 2.24
CA VAL A 136 13.71 -2.41 2.20
C VAL A 136 14.16 -2.99 3.54
N PRO A 137 15.26 -3.76 3.59
CA PRO A 137 15.85 -4.18 4.86
C PRO A 137 16.13 -2.95 5.73
N ALA A 138 15.53 -2.90 6.91
CA ALA A 138 15.68 -1.79 7.85
C ALA A 138 15.85 -2.32 9.26
N THR A 139 16.68 -1.65 10.04
CA THR A 139 16.83 -1.88 11.48
C THR A 139 16.24 -0.68 12.21
N SER A 140 15.25 -0.92 13.07
CA SER A 140 14.69 0.10 13.96
C SER A 140 14.96 -0.30 15.41
N ALA A 141 15.36 0.67 16.24
CA ALA A 141 15.58 0.44 17.67
C ALA A 141 14.26 0.28 18.47
N GLN A 142 13.10 0.52 17.84
CA GLN A 142 11.81 0.50 18.51
C GLN A 142 10.71 -0.24 17.71
N PRO A 143 9.75 -0.85 18.41
CA PRO A 143 8.58 -1.47 17.81
C PRO A 143 7.56 -0.43 17.33
N SER A 144 6.97 -0.68 16.15
CA SER A 144 5.81 0.04 15.61
C SER A 144 4.60 -0.91 15.62
N PRO A 145 3.40 -0.50 16.07
CA PRO A 145 3.01 0.85 16.49
C PRO A 145 3.50 1.23 17.90
N ALA A 146 3.80 2.52 18.08
CA ALA A 146 4.15 3.10 19.38
C ALA A 146 2.97 3.94 19.91
N ARG A 147 2.92 4.18 21.23
CA ARG A 147 1.96 5.11 21.85
C ARG A 147 2.69 6.27 22.48
N LEU A 148 2.22 7.49 22.20
CA LEU A 148 2.66 8.71 22.86
C LEU A 148 1.71 8.99 24.02
N ARG A 149 2.27 9.07 25.23
CA ARG A 149 1.51 9.37 26.45
C ARG A 149 2.18 10.51 27.20
N LYS A 150 1.39 11.43 27.78
CA LYS A 150 1.88 12.61 28.52
C LYS A 150 2.97 12.33 29.56
N ASN A 151 2.87 11.21 30.28
CA ASN A 151 3.78 10.84 31.37
C ASN A 151 4.75 9.71 31.00
N ALA A 152 4.89 9.39 29.72
CA ALA A 152 5.82 8.37 29.24
C ALA A 152 6.96 9.02 28.43
N PRO A 153 8.17 8.46 28.46
CA PRO A 153 9.25 8.92 27.59
C PRO A 153 8.81 8.82 26.13
N ALA A 154 9.01 9.90 25.38
CA ALA A 154 8.65 9.92 23.98
C ALA A 154 9.59 9.01 23.17
N PRO A 155 9.06 8.11 22.32
CA PRO A 155 9.87 7.24 21.49
C PRO A 155 10.74 8.04 20.52
N VAL A 156 12.05 7.87 20.61
CA VAL A 156 12.99 8.33 19.58
C VAL A 156 13.29 7.14 18.67
N VAL A 157 13.04 7.29 17.38
CA VAL A 157 13.18 6.20 16.41
C VAL A 157 14.33 6.51 15.47
N ASP A 158 15.42 5.76 15.65
CA ASP A 158 16.52 5.68 14.68
C ASP A 158 16.32 4.49 13.76
N ILE A 159 16.41 4.77 12.46
CA ILE A 159 16.13 3.80 11.40
C ILE A 159 17.31 3.78 10.45
N ALA A 160 18.02 2.67 10.40
CA ALA A 160 19.04 2.42 9.41
C ALA A 160 18.46 1.54 8.31
N MET A 161 18.44 2.04 7.07
CA MET A 161 18.01 1.29 5.91
C MET A 161 19.21 0.72 5.15
N ARG A 162 19.06 -0.44 4.55
CA ARG A 162 20.09 -1.13 3.75
C ARG A 162 19.50 -1.51 2.38
N PRO A 163 19.43 -0.56 1.44
CA PRO A 163 18.91 -0.86 0.12
C PRO A 163 19.84 -1.81 -0.63
N GLU A 164 19.27 -2.80 -1.32
CA GLU A 164 20.00 -3.78 -2.11
C GLU A 164 19.62 -3.67 -3.60
N PRO A 165 20.12 -2.65 -4.33
CA PRO A 165 19.73 -2.41 -5.72
C PRO A 165 20.08 -3.59 -6.65
N LYS A 166 21.07 -4.41 -6.27
CA LYS A 166 21.44 -5.64 -7.00
C LYS A 166 20.29 -6.64 -7.11
N ARG A 167 19.41 -6.72 -6.09
CA ARG A 167 18.23 -7.60 -6.14
C ARG A 167 17.27 -7.18 -7.24
N TRP A 168 17.10 -5.87 -7.45
CA TRP A 168 16.29 -5.33 -8.54
C TRP A 168 16.82 -5.73 -9.92
N TYR A 169 18.14 -5.61 -10.15
CA TYR A 169 18.73 -6.06 -11.42
C TYR A 169 18.52 -7.56 -11.66
N GLY A 170 18.68 -8.39 -10.61
CA GLY A 170 18.41 -9.82 -10.69
C GLY A 170 16.94 -10.13 -11.02
N ALA A 171 15.99 -9.41 -10.40
CA ALA A 171 14.58 -9.59 -10.71
C ALA A 171 14.20 -9.10 -12.11
N MET A 172 14.87 -8.06 -12.63
CA MET A 172 14.67 -7.60 -14.00
C MET A 172 15.29 -8.51 -15.06
N ALA A 173 16.37 -9.21 -14.73
CA ALA A 173 16.95 -10.19 -15.63
C ALA A 173 15.97 -11.34 -15.92
N LEU A 174 15.14 -11.73 -14.94
CA LEU A 174 14.19 -12.85 -15.09
C LEU A 174 13.15 -12.62 -16.21
N PRO A 175 12.39 -11.51 -16.28
CA PRO A 175 11.52 -11.19 -17.40
C PRO A 175 12.25 -11.15 -18.75
N VAL A 176 13.44 -10.56 -18.80
CA VAL A 176 14.21 -10.43 -20.05
C VAL A 176 14.64 -11.81 -20.56
N LEU A 177 15.13 -12.67 -19.67
CA LEU A 177 15.49 -14.05 -20.00
C LEU A 177 14.26 -14.88 -20.39
N GLY A 178 13.12 -14.70 -19.70
CA GLY A 178 11.85 -15.33 -20.05
C GLY A 178 11.37 -14.92 -21.45
N ALA A 179 11.39 -13.63 -21.76
CA ALA A 179 11.03 -13.11 -23.08
C ALA A 179 11.96 -13.63 -24.16
N ALA A 180 13.28 -13.62 -23.92
CA ALA A 180 14.28 -14.16 -24.85
C ALA A 180 14.04 -15.66 -25.10
N GLY A 181 13.70 -16.44 -24.07
CA GLY A 181 13.36 -17.86 -24.18
C GLY A 181 12.11 -18.10 -25.03
N VAL A 182 11.06 -17.28 -24.86
CA VAL A 182 9.84 -17.36 -25.69
C VAL A 182 10.15 -17.04 -27.15
N VAL A 183 10.89 -15.96 -27.41
CA VAL A 183 11.31 -15.56 -28.77
C VAL A 183 12.13 -16.67 -29.40
N LEU A 184 13.14 -17.20 -28.71
CA LEU A 184 13.98 -18.28 -29.21
C LEU A 184 13.16 -19.55 -29.51
N GLY A 185 12.25 -19.93 -28.60
CA GLY A 185 11.36 -21.08 -28.79
C GLY A 185 10.42 -20.93 -29.98
N PHE A 186 9.94 -19.71 -30.24
CA PHE A 186 9.12 -19.39 -31.41
C PHE A 186 9.92 -19.49 -32.72
N PHE A 187 11.14 -18.91 -32.77
CA PHE A 187 11.94 -18.87 -33.98
C PHE A 187 12.60 -20.20 -34.35
N VAL A 188 12.98 -21.03 -33.37
CA VAL A 188 13.72 -22.27 -33.63
C VAL A 188 12.82 -23.39 -34.18
N ARG A 189 11.49 -23.26 -34.14
CA ARG A 189 10.48 -24.20 -34.70
C ARG A 189 10.62 -25.69 -34.29
N ARG A 190 11.58 -26.04 -33.42
CA ARG A 190 11.76 -27.39 -32.88
C ARG A 190 10.91 -27.59 -31.63
N ARG A 191 9.98 -28.53 -31.74
CA ARG A 191 9.04 -28.92 -30.67
C ARG A 191 9.74 -29.36 -29.38
N SER A 192 10.97 -29.88 -29.47
CA SER A 192 11.79 -30.29 -28.32
C SER A 192 12.28 -29.12 -27.46
N ILE A 193 12.31 -27.90 -28.00
CA ILE A 193 12.81 -26.69 -27.29
C ILE A 193 11.64 -25.82 -26.80
N ALA A 194 10.49 -25.86 -27.47
CA ALA A 194 9.32 -25.05 -27.16
C ALA A 194 8.70 -25.34 -25.76
N LEU A 195 8.72 -26.60 -25.33
CA LEU A 195 8.21 -27.03 -24.02
C LEU A 195 9.06 -26.53 -22.84
N PRO A 196 10.39 -26.76 -22.82
CA PRO A 196 11.24 -26.23 -21.74
C PRO A 196 11.25 -24.70 -21.73
N SER A 197 11.23 -24.02 -22.89
CA SER A 197 11.16 -22.55 -22.93
C SER A 197 9.86 -22.00 -22.34
N ALA A 198 8.71 -22.65 -22.60
CA ALA A 198 7.44 -22.27 -22.00
C ALA A 198 7.45 -22.50 -20.48
N GLY A 199 8.04 -23.59 -20.01
CA GLY A 199 8.26 -23.86 -18.58
C GLY A 199 9.07 -22.75 -17.89
N VAL A 200 10.20 -22.36 -18.48
CA VAL A 200 11.04 -21.27 -17.96
C VAL A 200 10.29 -19.93 -17.96
N ALA A 201 9.50 -19.64 -19.00
CA ALA A 201 8.70 -18.41 -19.08
C ALA A 201 7.65 -18.32 -17.95
N VAL A 202 7.00 -19.44 -17.62
CA VAL A 202 6.03 -19.49 -16.51
C VAL A 202 6.73 -19.34 -15.16
N VAL A 203 7.83 -20.06 -14.93
CA VAL A 203 8.61 -19.96 -13.69
C VAL A 203 9.14 -18.55 -13.48
N THR A 204 9.67 -17.91 -14.52
CA THR A 204 10.16 -16.52 -14.44
C THR A 204 9.04 -15.52 -14.18
N ALA A 205 7.84 -15.71 -14.76
CA ALA A 205 6.67 -14.87 -14.48
C ALA A 205 6.14 -15.06 -13.05
N VAL A 206 6.11 -16.28 -12.53
CA VAL A 206 5.72 -16.53 -11.13
C VAL A 206 6.73 -15.95 -10.15
N LEU A 207 8.02 -16.12 -10.43
CA LEU A 207 9.11 -15.54 -9.64
C LEU A 207 9.10 -14.02 -9.69
N SER A 208 8.82 -13.40 -10.84
CA SER A 208 8.72 -11.94 -10.92
C SER A 208 7.57 -11.40 -10.06
N VAL A 209 6.40 -12.04 -10.05
CA VAL A 209 5.29 -11.60 -9.18
C VAL A 209 5.63 -11.75 -7.70
N THR A 210 6.13 -12.92 -7.31
CA THR A 210 6.42 -13.25 -5.91
C THR A 210 7.60 -12.46 -5.33
N LEU A 211 8.65 -12.24 -6.12
CA LEU A 211 9.83 -11.48 -5.69
C LEU A 211 9.68 -9.97 -5.89
N SER A 212 8.85 -9.52 -6.84
CA SER A 212 8.84 -8.14 -7.30
C SER A 212 7.60 -7.31 -6.95
N ALA A 213 6.55 -7.87 -6.35
CA ALA A 213 5.36 -7.10 -5.99
C ALA A 213 5.69 -5.86 -5.14
N GLY A 214 5.84 -4.69 -5.78
CA GLY A 214 6.11 -3.36 -5.20
C GLY A 214 7.44 -3.18 -4.44
N ARG A 215 8.08 -4.25 -3.96
CA ARG A 215 9.19 -4.14 -3.00
C ARG A 215 10.52 -3.72 -3.60
N GLN A 216 10.72 -3.95 -4.90
CA GLN A 216 12.06 -3.81 -5.49
C GLN A 216 12.34 -2.41 -6.02
N GLY A 217 11.34 -1.69 -6.52
CA GLY A 217 11.48 -0.28 -6.90
C GLY A 217 12.02 0.55 -5.73
N ALA A 218 11.49 0.31 -4.53
CA ALA A 218 11.93 0.97 -3.31
C ALA A 218 13.44 0.84 -3.03
N ASN A 219 14.08 -0.25 -3.42
CA ASN A 219 15.54 -0.37 -3.26
C ASN A 219 16.30 0.64 -4.13
N LEU A 220 15.80 0.96 -5.33
CA LEU A 220 16.42 1.94 -6.21
C LEU A 220 16.16 3.37 -5.73
N GLY A 221 14.94 3.66 -5.27
CA GLY A 221 14.58 4.95 -4.68
C GLY A 221 15.43 5.25 -3.45
N VAL A 222 15.40 4.33 -2.46
CA VAL A 222 16.10 4.50 -1.19
C VAL A 222 17.61 4.57 -1.41
N ALA A 223 18.14 3.82 -2.39
CA ALA A 223 19.55 3.89 -2.80
C ALA A 223 19.95 5.22 -3.48
N GLY A 224 18.99 6.08 -3.82
CA GLY A 224 19.19 7.32 -4.56
C GLY A 224 19.58 7.08 -6.02
N LYS A 225 19.16 5.95 -6.60
CA LYS A 225 19.47 5.57 -8.00
C LYS A 225 18.41 6.00 -8.99
N LEU A 226 17.14 6.04 -8.56
CA LEU A 226 16.02 6.55 -9.34
C LEU A 226 15.13 7.41 -8.44
N GLY A 227 14.35 8.30 -9.05
CA GLY A 227 13.35 9.12 -8.37
C GLY A 227 12.24 9.55 -9.34
N GLY A 228 11.12 10.03 -8.78
CA GLY A 228 9.96 10.47 -9.54
C GLY A 228 9.44 9.39 -10.50
N THR A 229 9.07 9.80 -11.72
CA THR A 229 8.44 8.91 -12.72
C THR A 229 9.32 7.70 -13.08
N ALA A 230 10.64 7.83 -13.07
CA ALA A 230 11.53 6.70 -13.36
C ALA A 230 11.44 5.62 -12.28
N LEU A 231 11.27 6.03 -11.01
CA LEU A 231 11.04 5.11 -9.89
C LEU A 231 9.67 4.44 -10.00
N ASP A 232 8.63 5.19 -10.35
CA ASP A 232 7.28 4.66 -10.57
C ASP A 232 7.30 3.59 -11.66
N VAL A 233 7.91 3.88 -12.80
CA VAL A 233 8.06 2.91 -13.90
C VAL A 233 8.88 1.70 -13.46
N ALA A 234 10.01 1.90 -12.76
CA ALA A 234 10.85 0.80 -12.29
C ALA A 234 10.16 -0.09 -11.24
N SER A 235 9.18 0.45 -10.51
CA SER A 235 8.37 -0.28 -9.53
C SER A 235 7.32 -1.19 -10.18
N VAL A 236 6.82 -0.80 -11.36
CA VAL A 236 5.77 -1.51 -12.10
C VAL A 236 6.33 -2.39 -13.22
N ALA A 237 7.48 -2.04 -13.78
CA ALA A 237 8.08 -2.72 -14.92
C ALA A 237 8.22 -4.26 -14.76
N PRO A 238 8.53 -4.83 -13.57
CA PRO A 238 8.56 -6.29 -13.42
C PRO A 238 7.20 -6.97 -13.62
N LEU A 239 6.10 -6.23 -13.44
CA LEU A 239 4.73 -6.73 -13.63
C LEU A 239 4.35 -6.83 -15.11
N THR A 240 5.08 -6.19 -16.03
CA THR A 240 4.83 -6.33 -17.48
C THR A 240 5.19 -7.73 -17.99
N ALA A 241 5.86 -8.56 -17.18
CA ALA A 241 6.10 -9.96 -17.48
C ALA A 241 4.83 -10.83 -17.36
N VAL A 242 3.83 -10.40 -16.58
CA VAL A 242 2.62 -11.19 -16.30
C VAL A 242 1.78 -11.47 -17.57
N PRO A 243 1.48 -10.47 -18.43
CA PRO A 243 0.78 -10.72 -19.69
C PRO A 243 1.52 -11.69 -20.62
N ILE A 244 2.86 -11.72 -20.57
CA ILE A 244 3.68 -12.60 -21.40
C ILE A 244 3.67 -14.05 -20.86
N GLY A 245 3.61 -14.22 -19.54
CA GLY A 245 3.56 -15.53 -18.90
C GLY A 245 2.24 -16.28 -19.11
N LEU A 246 1.12 -15.56 -19.26
CA LEU A 246 -0.22 -16.15 -19.41
C LEU A 246 -0.38 -17.05 -20.65
N PRO A 247 -0.04 -16.61 -21.88
CA PRO A 247 -0.09 -17.46 -23.06
C PRO A 247 0.82 -18.70 -22.95
N ALA A 248 2.01 -18.55 -22.35
CA ALA A 248 2.92 -19.66 -22.11
C ALA A 248 2.32 -20.68 -21.13
N ALA A 249 1.67 -20.22 -20.06
CA ALA A 249 0.95 -21.08 -19.12
C ALA A 249 -0.22 -21.82 -19.78
N MET A 250 -1.02 -21.14 -20.60
CA MET A 250 -2.11 -21.78 -21.35
C MET A 250 -1.57 -22.87 -22.29
N LEU A 251 -0.45 -22.62 -22.96
CA LEU A 251 0.19 -23.62 -23.81
C LEU A 251 0.66 -24.84 -23.01
N LEU A 252 1.28 -24.65 -21.84
CA LEU A 252 1.67 -25.76 -20.96
C LEU A 252 0.46 -26.56 -20.46
N VAL A 253 -0.62 -25.88 -20.06
CA VAL A 253 -1.86 -26.52 -19.60
C VAL A 253 -2.47 -27.37 -20.72
N THR A 254 -2.58 -26.84 -21.95
CA THR A 254 -3.14 -27.61 -23.08
C THR A 254 -2.29 -28.82 -23.43
N VAL A 255 -0.96 -28.73 -23.38
CA VAL A 255 -0.07 -29.88 -23.59
C VAL A 255 -0.22 -30.91 -22.47
N ALA A 256 -0.28 -30.48 -21.21
CA ALA A 256 -0.48 -31.37 -20.07
C ALA A 256 -1.82 -32.10 -20.16
N VAL A 257 -2.92 -31.39 -20.43
CA VAL A 257 -4.25 -31.98 -20.63
C VAL A 257 -4.22 -33.03 -21.75
N ARG A 258 -3.58 -32.73 -22.90
CA ARG A 258 -3.46 -33.69 -24.01
C ARG A 258 -2.62 -34.91 -23.67
N TRP A 259 -1.62 -34.77 -22.79
CA TRP A 259 -0.82 -35.90 -22.30
C TRP A 259 -1.64 -36.79 -21.36
N PHE A 260 -2.32 -36.20 -20.38
CA PHE A 260 -3.14 -36.92 -19.41
C PHE A 260 -4.42 -37.50 -20.03
N HIS A 261 -4.94 -36.87 -21.07
CA HIS A 261 -6.06 -37.36 -21.88
C HIS A 261 -5.54 -37.81 -23.23
N LYS A 262 -4.65 -38.82 -23.23
CA LYS A 262 -4.29 -39.54 -24.46
C LYS A 262 -5.58 -39.77 -25.24
N PRO A 263 -5.65 -39.41 -26.53
CA PRO A 263 -6.82 -39.75 -27.32
C PRO A 263 -7.00 -41.26 -27.18
N VAL A 264 -8.15 -41.68 -26.67
CA VAL A 264 -8.62 -43.05 -26.82
C VAL A 264 -8.45 -43.32 -28.30
N ALA A 265 -7.58 -44.28 -28.63
CA ALA A 265 -7.30 -44.65 -30.01
C ALA A 265 -8.65 -44.75 -30.69
N HIS A 266 -8.98 -43.77 -31.56
CA HIS A 266 -10.16 -43.89 -32.37
C HIS A 266 -9.95 -45.20 -33.10
N GLN A 267 -10.90 -46.13 -32.88
CA GLN A 267 -10.93 -47.37 -33.63
C GLN A 267 -10.68 -46.99 -35.09
N PRO A 268 -9.77 -47.68 -35.79
CA PRO A 268 -9.48 -47.37 -37.17
C PRO A 268 -10.81 -47.25 -37.88
N GLU A 269 -11.06 -46.05 -38.43
CA GLU A 269 -12.24 -45.75 -39.23
C GLU A 269 -12.33 -46.88 -40.25
N MET A 270 -13.26 -47.81 -40.04
CA MET A 270 -13.43 -48.91 -40.96
C MET A 270 -13.79 -48.25 -42.28
N ARG A 271 -12.86 -48.32 -43.25
CA ARG A 271 -13.16 -47.97 -44.64
C ARG A 271 -14.50 -48.62 -44.97
N PRO A 272 -15.48 -47.86 -45.49
CA PRO A 272 -16.72 -48.46 -45.94
C PRO A 272 -16.34 -49.59 -46.89
N ARG A 273 -16.68 -50.82 -46.52
CA ARG A 273 -16.56 -51.95 -47.44
C ARG A 273 -17.42 -51.59 -48.65
N ASP A 274 -16.90 -51.84 -49.83
CA ASP A 274 -17.62 -51.86 -51.10
C ASP A 274 -18.73 -52.93 -51.06
N THR A 275 -19.74 -52.74 -50.23
CA THR A 275 -21.03 -53.40 -50.40
C THR A 275 -21.91 -52.37 -51.09
N GLY A 276 -21.83 -52.39 -52.42
CA GLY A 276 -22.65 -51.59 -53.32
C GLY A 276 -24.12 -51.93 -53.15
N VAL A 277 -24.75 -51.36 -52.13
CA VAL A 277 -26.20 -51.39 -51.96
C VAL A 277 -26.62 -49.97 -51.59
N PHE A 278 -27.06 -49.24 -52.62
CA PHE A 278 -27.88 -48.05 -52.45
C PHE A 278 -29.29 -48.50 -52.07
N TRP A 279 -29.72 -48.15 -50.86
CA TRP A 279 -31.10 -47.79 -50.52
C TRP A 279 -31.07 -46.77 -49.40
#